data_AF-A0A5B0K7C4-F1
#
_entry.id   AF-A0A5B0K7C4-F1
#
_cell.length_a   1.000
_cell.length_b   1.000
_cell.length_c   1.000
_cell.angle_alpha   90.00
_cell.angle_beta   90.00
_cell.angle_gamma   90.00
#
_symmetry.space_group_name_H-M   'P 1'
#
loop_
_entity.id
_entity.type
_entity.pdbx_description
1 polymer ?
#
loop_
_entity_poly.entity_id
_entity_poly.type
_entity_poly.pdbx_seq_one_letter_code
_entity_poly.pdbx_strand_id
1 'polypeptide(L)'
;MSISSDENLNIFIDELDRCKPSFAVSILECIKHIFDVPNVNFILVTNTQQLVASINHIYGKSVDARKYLDKFIKFTYQLPERAKTEQDSNILASHIYWKILTSENNHLTEIIRNFIRDMNYLVECNRLSLRDTEKFIRYIKIIQRIDNNQIGNILYGKALAKLIAVYIFCFNTNLAINIANGSYDIGSTLGLFNLNKFNLQRNLDETPNIIIALFNILKDTREIKILHPEVNDEIKGNWLGRMASISGSPVSNVYQIFCETINKLQLK
;
A
#
# COMPACT_ATOMS: atom_id res chain seq x y z
N MET A 1 10.48 27.73 38.23
CA MET A 1 11.18 27.11 37.09
C MET A 1 11.11 28.11 35.95
N SER A 2 12.14 28.93 35.80
CA SER A 2 12.20 29.96 34.75
C SER A 2 12.64 29.30 33.46
N ILE A 3 11.69 29.03 32.57
CA ILE A 3 11.97 28.72 31.17
C ILE A 3 12.52 30.03 30.59
N SER A 4 13.74 30.00 30.05
CA SER A 4 14.44 31.16 29.51
C SER A 4 13.58 31.87 28.45
N SER A 5 13.59 33.20 28.47
CA SER A 5 12.68 34.08 27.72
C SER A 5 12.76 33.99 26.19
N ASP A 6 13.72 33.26 25.63
CA ASP A 6 14.01 33.24 24.20
C ASP A 6 13.86 31.86 23.52
N GLU A 7 13.61 30.79 24.27
CA GLU A 7 13.47 29.45 23.68
C GLU A 7 12.01 28.98 23.64
N ASN A 8 11.57 28.54 22.47
CA ASN A 8 10.26 27.93 22.27
C ASN A 8 10.24 26.50 22.83
N LEU A 9 9.40 26.25 23.84
CA LEU A 9 9.08 24.91 24.32
C LEU A 9 7.99 24.29 23.42
N ASN A 10 8.39 23.32 22.59
CA ASN A 10 7.49 22.59 21.72
C ASN A 10 7.13 21.23 22.35
N ILE A 11 5.86 21.03 22.69
CA ILE A 11 5.33 19.81 23.30
C ILE A 11 4.55 19.02 22.25
N PHE A 12 5.09 17.87 21.88
CA PHE A 12 4.43 16.93 20.96
C PHE A 12 3.58 15.93 21.74
N ILE A 13 2.32 15.78 21.34
CA ILE A 13 1.38 14.82 21.91
C ILE A 13 0.90 13.93 20.77
N ASP A 14 1.34 12.68 20.78
CA ASP A 14 1.02 11.69 19.75
C ASP A 14 -0.04 10.69 20.24
N GLU A 15 -0.79 10.13 19.30
CA GLU A 15 -1.80 9.07 19.49
C GLU A 15 -2.90 9.38 20.52
N LEU A 16 -3.25 10.65 20.72
CA LEU A 16 -4.29 11.06 21.67
C LEU A 16 -5.67 10.43 21.36
N ASP A 17 -5.95 10.19 20.07
CA ASP A 17 -7.14 9.49 19.57
C ASP A 17 -7.23 8.02 19.98
N ARG A 18 -6.13 7.39 20.40
CA ARG A 18 -6.10 5.99 20.88
C ARG A 18 -6.28 5.85 22.38
N CYS A 19 -6.23 6.96 23.11
CA CYS A 19 -6.41 6.95 24.55
C CYS A 19 -7.87 6.65 24.93
N LYS A 20 -8.09 6.28 26.20
CA LYS A 20 -9.44 6.25 26.76
C LYS A 20 -10.10 7.63 26.55
N PRO A 21 -11.35 7.70 26.10
CA PRO A 21 -11.99 8.98 25.77
C PRO A 21 -11.91 10.03 26.88
N SER A 22 -12.07 9.64 28.16
CA SER A 22 -11.97 10.54 29.31
C SER A 22 -10.56 11.09 29.51
N PHE A 23 -9.53 10.26 29.28
CA PHE A 23 -8.13 10.69 29.34
C PHE A 23 -7.82 11.70 28.22
N ALA A 24 -8.24 11.42 26.99
CA ALA A 24 -8.04 12.32 25.86
C ALA A 24 -8.66 13.71 26.11
N VAL A 25 -9.89 13.75 26.63
CA VAL A 25 -10.57 15.00 27.00
C VAL A 25 -9.82 15.73 28.12
N SER A 26 -9.37 15.02 29.16
CA SER A 26 -8.64 15.65 30.28
C SER A 26 -7.31 16.27 29.84
N ILE A 27 -6.62 15.66 28.86
CA ILE A 27 -5.40 16.22 28.28
C ILE A 27 -5.74 17.50 27.49
N LEU A 28 -6.79 17.50 26.66
CA LEU A 28 -7.23 18.72 25.97
C LEU A 28 -7.55 19.86 26.94
N GLU A 29 -8.27 19.55 28.02
CA GLU A 29 -8.60 20.51 29.08
C GLU A 29 -7.36 21.04 29.80
N CYS A 30 -6.38 20.17 30.10
CA CYS A 30 -5.11 20.57 30.69
C CYS A 30 -4.33 21.53 29.77
N ILE A 31 -4.22 21.20 28.48
CA ILE A 31 -3.54 22.05 27.49
C ILE A 31 -4.19 23.44 27.44
N LYS A 32 -5.52 23.53 27.55
CA LYS A 32 -6.23 24.82 27.52
C LYS A 32 -5.76 25.80 28.58
N HIS A 33 -5.42 25.33 29.76
CA HIS A 33 -4.93 26.19 30.84
C HIS A 33 -3.51 26.70 30.61
N ILE A 34 -2.75 26.08 29.71
CA ILE A 34 -1.33 26.37 29.46
C ILE A 34 -1.13 27.10 28.11
N PHE A 35 -2.17 27.21 27.27
CA PHE A 35 -2.08 27.83 25.94
C PHE A 35 -1.65 29.30 25.93
N ASP A 36 -1.91 30.05 26.99
CA ASP A 36 -1.60 31.48 27.06
C ASP A 36 -0.20 31.75 27.64
N VAL A 37 0.61 30.70 27.84
CA VAL A 37 2.01 30.85 28.26
C VAL A 37 2.85 31.20 27.02
N PRO A 38 3.55 32.37 27.01
CA PRO A 38 4.44 32.73 25.92
C PRO A 38 5.50 31.65 25.69
N ASN A 39 5.86 31.42 24.42
CA ASN A 39 6.87 30.46 23.98
C ASN A 39 6.55 28.98 24.29
N VAL A 40 5.30 28.62 24.62
CA VAL A 40 4.89 27.21 24.76
C VAL A 40 3.94 26.82 23.64
N ASN A 41 4.37 25.90 22.78
CA ASN A 41 3.62 25.41 21.63
C ASN A 41 3.22 23.95 21.84
N PHE A 42 1.95 23.62 21.57
CA PHE A 42 1.47 22.24 21.59
C PHE A 42 1.23 21.75 20.16
N ILE A 43 1.81 20.60 19.82
CA ILE A 43 1.64 19.93 18.52
C ILE A 43 0.92 18.60 18.76
N LEU A 44 -0.31 18.52 18.29
CA LEU A 44 -1.14 17.31 18.37
C LEU A 44 -0.97 16.48 17.09
N VAL A 45 -0.41 15.28 17.23
CA VAL A 45 -0.31 14.29 16.14
C VAL A 45 -1.38 13.23 16.37
N THR A 46 -2.49 13.33 15.65
CA THR A 46 -3.68 12.52 15.94
C THR A 46 -4.59 12.36 14.73
N ASN A 47 -5.38 11.29 14.67
CA ASN A 47 -6.51 11.22 13.75
C ASN A 47 -7.68 12.05 14.29
N THR A 48 -7.88 13.24 13.71
CA THR A 48 -8.93 14.18 14.12
C THR A 48 -10.34 13.55 14.12
N GLN A 49 -10.66 12.66 13.17
CA GLN A 49 -11.98 12.04 13.10
C GLN A 49 -12.20 11.07 14.27
N GLN A 50 -11.18 10.30 14.64
CA GLN A 50 -11.24 9.40 15.79
C GLN A 50 -11.27 10.19 17.10
N LEU A 51 -10.51 11.27 17.22
CA LEU A 51 -10.55 12.14 18.39
C LEU A 51 -11.95 12.77 18.58
N VAL A 52 -12.59 13.24 17.51
CA VAL A 52 -13.98 13.73 17.52
C VAL A 52 -14.95 12.63 17.98
N ALA A 53 -14.77 11.40 17.52
CA ALA A 53 -15.59 10.28 17.97
C ALA A 53 -15.42 9.99 19.47
N SER A 54 -14.18 10.05 19.98
CA SER A 54 -13.88 9.92 21.42
C SER A 54 -14.56 11.01 22.25
N ILE A 55 -14.53 12.27 21.80
CA ILE A 55 -15.20 13.38 22.50
C ILE A 55 -16.73 13.18 22.49
N ASN A 56 -17.31 12.78 21.36
CA ASN A 56 -18.74 12.47 21.26
C ASN A 56 -19.17 11.33 22.21
N HIS A 57 -18.27 10.38 22.50
CA HIS A 57 -18.56 9.30 23.45
C HIS A 57 -18.70 9.82 24.88
N ILE A 58 -17.91 10.82 25.28
CA ILE A 58 -17.96 11.41 26.63
C ILE A 58 -19.14 12.35 26.80
N TYR A 59 -19.35 13.25 25.84
CA TYR A 59 -20.32 14.33 25.95
C TYR A 59 -21.68 14.04 25.31
N GLY A 60 -21.81 12.91 24.62
CA GLY A 60 -23.01 12.53 23.89
C GLY A 60 -23.18 13.32 22.59
N LYS A 61 -24.19 12.91 21.80
CA LYS A 61 -24.48 13.50 20.46
C LYS A 61 -25.01 14.93 20.50
N SER A 62 -25.39 15.43 21.67
CA SER A 62 -25.86 16.80 21.87
C SER A 62 -24.73 17.83 21.79
N VAL A 63 -23.47 17.41 21.98
CA VAL A 63 -22.31 18.28 21.85
C VAL A 63 -21.70 18.12 20.47
N ASP A 64 -21.48 19.26 19.81
CA ASP A 64 -20.70 19.30 18.58
C ASP A 64 -19.21 19.15 18.91
N ALA A 65 -18.72 17.92 18.92
CA ALA A 65 -17.33 17.60 19.25
C ALA A 65 -16.30 18.27 18.32
N ARG A 66 -16.68 18.61 17.08
CA ARG A 66 -15.79 19.36 16.17
C ARG A 66 -15.61 20.79 16.66
N LYS A 67 -16.71 21.49 16.94
CA LYS A 67 -16.66 22.83 17.55
C LYS A 67 -15.99 22.84 18.92
N TYR A 68 -16.10 21.75 19.67
CA TYR A 68 -15.36 21.59 20.91
C TYR A 68 -13.85 21.59 20.63
N LEU A 69 -13.39 20.76 19.69
CA LEU A 69 -11.97 20.63 19.34
C LEU A 69 -11.37 21.91 18.75
N ASP A 70 -12.15 22.67 17.97
CA ASP A 70 -11.74 23.97 17.39
C ASP A 70 -11.34 25.00 18.47
N LYS A 71 -11.81 24.85 19.71
CA LYS A 71 -11.38 25.70 20.85
C LYS A 71 -9.93 25.45 21.26
N PHE A 72 -9.36 24.30 20.90
CA PHE A 72 -8.01 23.87 21.28
C PHE A 72 -7.07 23.89 20.07
N ILE A 73 -7.57 23.63 18.86
CA ILE A 73 -6.75 23.55 17.64
C ILE A 73 -6.89 24.85 16.83
N LYS A 74 -5.91 25.74 16.97
CA LYS A 74 -5.85 27.01 16.20
C LYS A 74 -5.44 26.79 14.74
N PHE A 75 -4.60 25.79 14.49
CA PHE A 75 -4.04 25.48 13.18
C PHE A 75 -4.00 23.97 12.97
N THR A 76 -4.45 23.51 11.80
CA THR A 76 -4.39 22.10 11.40
C THR A 76 -3.49 21.98 10.18
N TYR A 77 -2.56 21.03 10.22
CA TYR A 77 -1.74 20.67 9.08
C TYR A 77 -1.95 19.20 8.73
N GLN A 78 -2.18 18.92 7.44
CA GLN A 78 -2.24 17.56 6.92
C GLN A 78 -0.97 17.27 6.16
N LEU A 79 -0.33 16.13 6.48
CA LEU A 79 0.81 15.66 5.72
C LEU A 79 0.36 15.40 4.27
N PRO A 80 1.06 15.95 3.27
CA PRO A 80 0.63 15.80 1.89
C PRO A 80 0.82 14.36 1.42
N GLU A 81 -0.15 13.84 0.67
CA GLU A 81 -0.07 12.52 0.02
C GLU A 81 1.01 12.50 -1.07
N ARG A 82 1.33 13.68 -1.61
CA ARG A 82 2.30 13.87 -2.70
C ARG A 82 3.45 14.75 -2.27
N ALA A 83 4.63 14.39 -2.74
CA ALA A 83 5.86 15.12 -2.52
C ALA A 83 6.33 15.79 -3.81
N LYS A 84 7.08 16.87 -3.66
CA LYS A 84 7.83 17.50 -4.75
C LYS A 84 9.27 17.04 -4.65
N THR A 85 9.83 16.55 -5.75
CA THR A 85 11.27 16.27 -5.89
C THR A 85 11.86 17.22 -6.91
N GLU A 86 13.19 17.31 -6.98
CA GLU A 86 13.90 18.15 -7.98
C GLU A 86 13.54 17.78 -9.43
N GLN A 87 13.14 16.52 -9.66
CA GLN A 87 12.89 15.95 -10.99
C GLN A 87 11.40 15.82 -11.32
N ASP A 88 10.53 15.70 -10.31
CA ASP A 88 9.09 15.53 -10.49
C ASP A 88 8.32 16.32 -9.43
N SER A 89 7.44 17.20 -9.89
CA SER A 89 6.65 18.12 -9.06
C SER A 89 5.42 17.48 -8.40
N ASN A 90 5.12 16.19 -8.65
CA ASN A 90 3.86 15.61 -8.19
C ASN A 90 3.87 14.08 -8.00
N ILE A 91 4.87 13.55 -7.31
CA ILE A 91 5.00 12.11 -7.06
C ILE A 91 4.32 11.71 -5.75
N LEU A 92 3.74 10.50 -5.67
CA LEU A 92 3.22 9.97 -4.39
C LEU A 92 4.35 9.88 -3.36
N ALA A 93 4.09 10.31 -2.13
CA ALA A 93 5.06 10.18 -1.04
C ALA A 93 5.43 8.71 -0.78
N SER A 94 4.47 7.80 -0.96
CA SER A 94 4.71 6.34 -0.89
C SER A 94 5.67 5.82 -1.96
N HIS A 95 5.76 6.48 -3.12
CA HIS A 95 6.77 6.16 -4.14
C HIS A 95 8.18 6.41 -3.62
N ILE A 96 8.40 7.58 -3.00
CA ILE A 96 9.70 7.92 -2.40
C ILE A 96 9.97 6.98 -1.22
N TYR A 97 8.95 6.76 -0.40
CA TYR A 97 9.10 6.01 0.84
C TYR A 97 9.46 4.54 0.61
N TRP A 98 8.84 3.87 -0.37
CA TRP A 98 9.21 2.48 -0.66
C TRP A 98 10.68 2.39 -1.12
N LYS A 99 11.15 3.34 -1.94
CA LYS A 99 12.56 3.39 -2.37
C LYS A 99 13.51 3.50 -1.18
N ILE A 100 13.20 4.39 -0.22
CA ILE A 100 13.96 4.53 1.03
C ILE A 100 13.99 3.19 1.78
N LEU A 101 12.83 2.60 2.07
CA LEU A 101 12.70 1.35 2.80
C LEU A 101 13.44 0.16 2.14
N THR A 102 13.54 0.17 0.82
CA THR A 102 14.26 -0.87 0.06
C THR A 102 15.76 -0.60 -0.04
N SER A 103 16.21 0.66 0.03
CA SER A 103 17.63 1.03 0.00
C SER A 103 18.39 0.63 1.27
N GLU A 104 17.69 0.51 2.40
CA GLU A 104 18.24 0.09 3.68
C GLU A 104 18.44 -1.44 3.80
N ASN A 105 18.05 -2.22 2.78
CA ASN A 105 18.09 -3.68 2.84
C ASN A 105 18.60 -4.32 1.55
N ASN A 106 19.80 -4.92 1.61
CA ASN A 106 20.48 -5.51 0.46
C ASN A 106 19.64 -6.54 -0.32
N HIS A 107 18.74 -7.28 0.34
CA HIS A 107 17.89 -8.27 -0.33
C HIS A 107 16.74 -7.63 -1.12
N LEU A 108 16.34 -6.40 -0.78
CA LEU A 108 15.28 -5.66 -1.50
C LEU A 108 15.84 -4.82 -2.64
N THR A 109 17.13 -4.48 -2.62
CA THR A 109 17.79 -3.70 -3.67
C THR A 109 17.65 -4.33 -5.06
N GLU A 110 17.69 -5.66 -5.14
CA GLU A 110 17.48 -6.40 -6.40
C GLU A 110 16.05 -6.29 -6.92
N ILE A 111 15.06 -6.18 -6.01
CA ILE A 111 13.67 -5.92 -6.41
C ILE A 111 13.56 -4.55 -7.04
N ILE A 112 14.16 -3.51 -6.44
CA ILE A 112 14.20 -2.17 -7.04
C ILE A 112 14.83 -2.27 -8.43
N ARG A 113 16.03 -2.85 -8.52
CA ARG A 113 16.80 -2.86 -9.77
C ARG A 113 16.03 -3.51 -10.92
N ASN A 114 15.36 -4.62 -10.65
CA ASN A 114 14.74 -5.44 -11.70
C ASN A 114 13.25 -5.12 -11.91
N PHE A 115 12.55 -4.60 -10.89
CA PHE A 115 11.09 -4.47 -10.88
C PHE A 115 10.61 -3.05 -10.48
N ILE A 116 11.45 -2.01 -10.56
CA ILE A 116 11.08 -0.62 -10.18
C ILE A 116 9.76 -0.17 -10.82
N ARG A 117 9.56 -0.44 -12.11
CA ARG A 117 8.36 -0.04 -12.84
C ARG A 117 7.11 -0.77 -12.33
N ASP A 118 7.24 -2.06 -12.05
CA ASP A 118 6.14 -2.89 -11.54
C ASP A 118 5.78 -2.50 -10.10
N MET A 119 6.78 -2.25 -9.26
CA MET A 119 6.58 -1.78 -7.89
C MET A 119 5.93 -0.40 -7.85
N ASN A 120 6.38 0.52 -8.70
CA ASN A 120 5.75 1.84 -8.83
C ASN A 120 4.28 1.72 -9.25
N TYR A 121 3.98 0.85 -10.22
CA TYR A 121 2.62 0.58 -10.62
C TYR A 121 1.76 0.07 -9.45
N LEU A 122 2.27 -0.89 -8.66
CA LEU A 122 1.55 -1.46 -7.51
C LEU A 122 1.31 -0.45 -6.39
N VAL A 123 2.24 0.49 -6.18
CA VAL A 123 2.10 1.57 -5.21
C VAL A 123 1.08 2.60 -5.69
N GLU A 124 1.06 2.91 -6.99
CA GLU A 124 0.19 3.91 -7.58
C GLU A 124 -1.24 3.42 -7.82
N CYS A 125 -1.44 2.16 -8.24
CA CYS A 125 -2.75 1.67 -8.66
C CYS A 125 -3.79 1.75 -7.53
N ASN A 126 -3.37 1.53 -6.28
CA ASN A 126 -4.23 1.69 -5.09
C ASN A 126 -3.87 2.90 -4.23
N ARG A 127 -3.01 3.82 -4.72
CA ARG A 127 -2.49 4.97 -3.96
C ARG A 127 -2.10 4.59 -2.53
N LEU A 128 -1.22 3.60 -2.41
CA LEU A 128 -0.89 3.01 -1.12
C LEU A 128 -0.44 4.10 -0.14
N SER A 129 -0.97 4.05 1.09
CA SER A 129 -0.47 4.89 2.18
C SER A 129 0.95 4.47 2.57
N LEU A 130 1.63 5.29 3.37
CA LEU A 130 2.95 4.93 3.91
C LEU A 130 2.88 3.62 4.72
N ARG A 131 1.80 3.44 5.50
CA ARG A 131 1.55 2.23 6.29
C ARG A 131 1.26 1.01 5.40
N ASP A 132 0.50 1.18 4.32
CA ASP A 132 0.27 0.11 3.35
C ASP A 132 1.55 -0.30 2.64
N THR A 133 2.40 0.68 2.33
CA THR A 133 3.72 0.47 1.73
C THR A 133 4.62 -0.33 2.69
N GLU A 134 4.68 0.04 3.96
CA GLU A 134 5.38 -0.73 5.00
C GLU A 134 4.85 -2.15 5.12
N LYS A 135 3.52 -2.31 5.14
CA LYS A 135 2.87 -3.62 5.20
C LYS A 135 3.31 -4.47 4.01
N PHE A 136 3.20 -3.94 2.80
CA PHE A 136 3.58 -4.67 1.59
C PHE A 136 5.05 -5.09 1.62
N ILE A 137 5.96 -4.17 1.97
CA ILE A 137 7.39 -4.47 2.11
C ILE A 137 7.65 -5.51 3.21
N ARG A 138 6.93 -5.46 4.33
CA ARG A 138 7.06 -6.46 5.41
C ARG A 138 6.72 -7.86 4.91
N TYR A 139 5.64 -8.01 4.15
CA TYR A 139 5.28 -9.30 3.57
C TYR A 139 6.27 -9.77 2.50
N ILE A 140 6.83 -8.86 1.69
CA ILE A 140 7.93 -9.18 0.77
C ILE A 140 9.14 -9.71 1.56
N LYS A 141 9.54 -9.03 2.65
CA LYS A 141 10.65 -9.45 3.52
C LYS A 141 10.40 -10.85 4.11
N ILE A 142 9.17 -11.13 4.55
CA ILE A 142 8.78 -12.46 5.03
C ILE A 142 8.98 -13.50 3.94
N ILE A 143 8.46 -13.28 2.73
CA ILE A 143 8.59 -14.24 1.62
C ILE A 143 10.05 -14.44 1.19
N GLN A 144 10.84 -13.38 1.13
CA GLN A 144 12.28 -13.50 0.86
C GLN A 144 13.03 -14.31 1.91
N ARG A 145 12.50 -14.42 3.14
CA ARG A 145 13.13 -15.18 4.23
C ARG A 145 12.69 -16.63 4.29
N ILE A 146 11.43 -16.92 4.02
CA ILE A 146 10.87 -18.28 4.11
C ILE A 146 10.98 -19.07 2.80
N ASP A 147 11.19 -18.39 1.67
CA ASP A 147 11.31 -19.02 0.36
C ASP A 147 12.78 -19.12 -0.06
N ASN A 148 13.20 -20.30 -0.51
CA ASN A 148 14.56 -20.56 -0.99
C ASN A 148 14.96 -19.66 -2.18
N ASN A 149 13.96 -19.12 -2.90
CA ASN A 149 14.13 -18.34 -4.11
C ASN A 149 13.73 -16.87 -3.87
N GLN A 150 14.71 -16.00 -3.61
CA GLN A 150 14.46 -14.58 -3.29
C GLN A 150 13.89 -13.80 -4.48
N ILE A 151 12.84 -13.01 -4.24
CA ILE A 151 12.27 -12.07 -5.21
C ILE A 151 13.39 -11.06 -5.56
N GLY A 152 13.74 -10.92 -6.84
CA GLY A 152 14.90 -10.13 -7.30
C GLY A 152 15.92 -10.95 -8.07
N ASN A 153 16.24 -12.17 -7.60
CA ASN A 153 17.35 -12.99 -8.12
C ASN A 153 16.89 -14.26 -8.84
N ILE A 154 15.62 -14.31 -9.23
CA ILE A 154 15.04 -15.44 -9.94
C ILE A 154 14.49 -15.01 -11.29
N LEU A 155 14.19 -16.01 -12.12
CA LEU A 155 13.48 -15.84 -13.38
C LEU A 155 12.30 -14.86 -13.23
N TYR A 156 12.27 -13.84 -14.08
CA TYR A 156 11.44 -12.64 -13.90
C TYR A 156 9.96 -12.97 -13.68
N GLY A 157 9.41 -13.93 -14.42
CA GLY A 157 8.02 -14.35 -14.26
C GLY A 157 7.71 -14.99 -12.91
N LYS A 158 8.66 -15.74 -12.35
CA LYS A 158 8.53 -16.30 -11.00
C LYS A 158 8.51 -15.19 -9.95
N ALA A 159 9.34 -14.17 -10.12
CA ALA A 159 9.38 -13.02 -9.22
C ALA A 159 8.07 -12.20 -9.30
N LEU A 160 7.55 -11.95 -10.50
CA LEU A 160 6.26 -11.27 -10.68
C LEU A 160 5.10 -12.05 -10.06
N ALA A 161 5.05 -13.38 -10.23
CA ALA A 161 4.03 -14.23 -9.60
C ALA A 161 4.04 -14.08 -8.07
N LYS A 162 5.24 -14.06 -7.46
CA LYS A 162 5.40 -13.84 -6.02
C LYS A 162 4.96 -12.44 -5.59
N LEU A 163 5.33 -11.40 -6.35
CA LEU A 163 4.91 -10.03 -6.08
C LEU A 163 3.38 -9.88 -6.15
N ILE A 164 2.73 -10.45 -7.15
CA ILE A 164 1.26 -10.48 -7.29
C ILE A 164 0.63 -11.20 -6.10
N ALA A 165 1.15 -12.39 -5.74
CA ALA A 165 0.66 -13.15 -4.59
C ALA A 165 0.75 -12.34 -3.29
N VAL A 166 1.91 -11.76 -3.00
CA VAL A 166 2.12 -10.91 -1.82
C VAL A 166 1.19 -9.70 -1.83
N TYR A 167 1.02 -9.06 -2.99
CA TYR A 167 0.19 -7.86 -3.12
C TYR A 167 -1.29 -8.15 -2.84
N ILE A 168 -1.86 -9.15 -3.53
CA ILE A 168 -3.27 -9.55 -3.32
C ILE A 168 -3.45 -10.02 -1.88
N PHE A 169 -2.53 -10.81 -1.33
CA PHE A 169 -2.62 -11.26 0.06
C PHE A 169 -2.62 -10.10 1.07
N CYS A 170 -1.83 -9.05 0.82
CA CYS A 170 -1.77 -7.86 1.68
C CYS A 170 -3.09 -7.08 1.69
N PHE A 171 -3.73 -6.91 0.55
CA PHE A 171 -4.85 -5.96 0.40
C PHE A 171 -6.22 -6.65 0.27
N ASN A 172 -6.25 -7.95 -0.02
CA ASN A 172 -7.44 -8.79 0.03
C ASN A 172 -7.07 -10.26 0.22
N THR A 173 -6.83 -10.65 1.48
CA THR A 173 -6.41 -12.01 1.84
C THR A 173 -7.38 -13.09 1.38
N ASN A 174 -8.70 -12.85 1.51
CA ASN A 174 -9.73 -13.80 1.08
C ASN A 174 -9.68 -14.03 -0.43
N LEU A 175 -9.54 -12.96 -1.21
CA LEU A 175 -9.39 -13.07 -2.66
C LEU A 175 -8.13 -13.85 -3.05
N ALA A 176 -7.01 -13.59 -2.37
CA ALA A 176 -5.75 -14.29 -2.62
C ALA A 176 -5.91 -15.82 -2.41
N ILE A 177 -6.56 -16.21 -1.30
CA ILE A 177 -6.84 -17.61 -0.96
C ILE A 177 -7.82 -18.24 -1.97
N ASN A 178 -8.87 -17.52 -2.33
CA ASN A 178 -9.85 -18.00 -3.31
C ASN A 178 -9.18 -18.28 -4.67
N ILE A 179 -8.36 -17.35 -5.17
CA ILE A 179 -7.62 -17.53 -6.43
C ILE A 179 -6.71 -18.75 -6.34
N ALA A 180 -5.97 -18.93 -5.23
CA ALA A 180 -5.09 -20.09 -5.04
C ALA A 180 -5.85 -21.43 -5.00
N ASN A 181 -7.11 -21.41 -4.58
CA ASN A 181 -8.01 -22.57 -4.57
C ASN A 181 -8.79 -22.75 -5.89
N GLY A 182 -8.50 -21.95 -6.92
CA GLY A 182 -9.18 -22.03 -8.22
C GLY A 182 -10.58 -21.38 -8.26
N SER A 183 -10.93 -20.56 -7.27
CA SER A 183 -12.15 -19.75 -7.24
C SER A 183 -11.82 -18.29 -7.55
N TYR A 184 -12.38 -17.75 -8.62
CA TYR A 184 -11.98 -16.44 -9.15
C TYR A 184 -13.10 -15.42 -9.03
N ASP A 185 -12.80 -14.28 -8.40
CA ASP A 185 -13.57 -13.04 -8.57
C ASP A 185 -12.72 -12.08 -9.41
N ILE A 186 -12.90 -12.13 -10.73
CA ILE A 186 -12.13 -11.32 -11.68
C ILE A 186 -12.38 -9.83 -11.47
N GLY A 187 -13.62 -9.42 -11.15
CA GLY A 187 -13.95 -8.02 -10.93
C GLY A 187 -13.15 -7.43 -9.76
N SER A 188 -13.20 -8.10 -8.61
CA SER A 188 -12.41 -7.69 -7.43
C SER A 188 -10.91 -7.80 -7.68
N THR A 189 -10.46 -8.82 -8.42
CA THR A 189 -9.04 -8.99 -8.75
C THR A 189 -8.52 -7.86 -9.61
N LEU A 190 -9.19 -7.55 -10.72
CA LEU A 190 -8.79 -6.45 -11.60
C LEU A 190 -8.91 -5.10 -10.90
N GLY A 191 -9.95 -4.92 -10.06
CA GLY A 191 -10.13 -3.73 -9.23
C GLY A 191 -8.93 -3.43 -8.34
N LEU A 192 -8.29 -4.46 -7.73
CA LEU A 192 -7.06 -4.28 -6.95
C LEU A 192 -5.87 -3.77 -7.77
N PHE A 193 -5.88 -3.92 -9.09
CA PHE A 193 -4.84 -3.38 -9.96
C PHE A 193 -5.31 -2.13 -10.69
N ASN A 194 -6.43 -1.52 -10.27
CA ASN A 194 -7.08 -0.39 -10.94
C ASN A 194 -7.39 -0.65 -12.42
N LEU A 195 -7.87 -1.86 -12.71
CA LEU A 195 -8.26 -2.30 -14.05
C LEU A 195 -9.74 -2.68 -14.07
N ASN A 196 -10.43 -2.29 -15.15
CA ASN A 196 -11.76 -2.84 -15.48
C ASN A 196 -11.64 -4.04 -16.42
N LYS A 197 -10.63 -4.04 -17.28
CA LYS A 197 -10.31 -5.09 -18.25
C LYS A 197 -8.85 -4.98 -18.68
N PHE A 198 -8.28 -6.04 -19.27
CA PHE A 198 -6.94 -5.98 -19.85
C PHE A 198 -6.96 -5.16 -21.16
N ASN A 199 -6.00 -4.25 -21.32
CA ASN A 199 -5.84 -3.53 -22.59
C ASN A 199 -4.91 -4.31 -23.52
N LEU A 200 -5.49 -5.29 -24.22
CA LEU A 200 -4.75 -6.25 -25.05
C LEU A 200 -4.21 -5.66 -26.36
N GLN A 201 -4.72 -4.50 -26.78
CA GLN A 201 -4.30 -3.78 -27.98
C GLN A 201 -3.18 -2.77 -27.71
N ARG A 202 -2.87 -2.51 -26.43
CA ARG A 202 -1.81 -1.56 -26.06
C ARG A 202 -0.43 -2.13 -26.42
N ASN A 203 0.50 -1.24 -26.72
CA ASN A 203 1.91 -1.58 -26.83
C ASN A 203 2.37 -2.35 -25.57
N LEU A 204 2.88 -3.57 -25.77
CA LEU A 204 3.37 -4.43 -24.69
C LEU A 204 4.57 -3.81 -23.97
N ASP A 205 5.35 -2.95 -24.62
CA ASP A 205 6.43 -2.21 -23.97
C ASP A 205 5.91 -1.15 -22.98
N GLU A 206 4.70 -0.62 -23.20
CA GLU A 206 4.03 0.33 -22.29
C GLU A 206 3.19 -0.34 -21.20
N THR A 207 2.95 -1.64 -21.31
CA THR A 207 2.22 -2.40 -20.29
C THR A 207 3.19 -2.84 -19.19
N PRO A 208 2.93 -2.53 -17.90
CA PRO A 208 3.73 -3.06 -16.80
C PRO A 208 3.77 -4.59 -16.83
N ASN A 209 4.93 -5.19 -16.59
CA ASN A 209 5.11 -6.64 -16.69
C ASN A 209 4.25 -7.38 -15.67
N ILE A 210 3.99 -6.78 -14.50
CA ILE A 210 3.08 -7.30 -13.47
C ILE A 210 1.65 -7.50 -14.01
N ILE A 211 1.19 -6.67 -14.96
CA ILE A 211 -0.12 -6.83 -15.59
C ILE A 211 -0.12 -7.98 -16.60
N ILE A 212 0.98 -8.16 -17.33
CA ILE A 212 1.17 -9.32 -18.22
C ILE A 212 1.18 -10.62 -17.39
N ALA A 213 1.89 -10.64 -16.27
CA ALA A 213 1.91 -11.78 -15.36
C ALA A 213 0.53 -12.04 -14.73
N LEU A 214 -0.21 -10.99 -14.34
CA LEU A 214 -1.58 -11.11 -13.83
C LEU A 214 -2.53 -11.72 -14.86
N PHE A 215 -2.48 -11.27 -16.12
CA PHE A 215 -3.24 -11.88 -17.20
C PHE A 215 -2.92 -13.37 -17.32
N ASN A 216 -1.65 -13.74 -17.26
CA ASN A 216 -1.23 -15.14 -17.35
C ASN A 216 -1.68 -16.02 -16.18
N ILE A 217 -1.87 -15.46 -14.99
CA ILE A 217 -2.46 -16.15 -13.83
C ILE A 217 -3.95 -16.43 -14.07
N LEU A 218 -4.64 -15.54 -14.79
CA LEU A 218 -6.11 -15.55 -14.93
C LEU A 218 -6.62 -16.04 -16.31
N LYS A 219 -5.76 -16.16 -17.32
CA LYS A 219 -6.12 -16.37 -18.73
C LYS A 219 -7.03 -17.59 -19.00
N ASP A 220 -6.94 -18.62 -18.17
CA ASP A 220 -7.64 -19.90 -18.37
C ASP A 220 -9.02 -19.92 -17.68
N THR A 221 -9.35 -18.87 -16.92
CA THR A 221 -10.64 -18.72 -16.25
C THR A 221 -11.78 -18.49 -17.24
N ARG A 222 -13.00 -18.89 -16.88
CA ARG A 222 -14.18 -18.76 -17.75
C ARG A 222 -14.56 -17.28 -17.93
N GLU A 223 -14.43 -16.52 -16.85
CA GLU A 223 -14.75 -15.11 -16.73
C GLU A 223 -13.87 -14.26 -17.65
N ILE A 224 -12.57 -14.56 -17.77
CA ILE A 224 -11.69 -13.85 -18.71
C ILE A 224 -12.07 -14.13 -20.16
N LYS A 225 -12.50 -15.35 -20.50
CA LYS A 225 -13.01 -15.66 -21.85
C LYS A 225 -14.28 -14.88 -22.18
N ILE A 226 -15.13 -14.62 -21.18
CA ILE A 226 -16.35 -13.81 -21.34
C ILE A 226 -16.02 -12.32 -21.44
N LEU A 227 -15.09 -11.84 -20.61
CA LEU A 227 -14.70 -10.42 -20.57
C LEU A 227 -13.97 -9.98 -21.84
N HIS A 228 -13.26 -10.92 -22.47
CA HIS A 228 -12.46 -10.68 -23.66
C HIS A 228 -12.78 -11.69 -24.77
N PRO A 229 -13.98 -11.62 -25.39
CA PRO A 229 -14.34 -12.48 -26.52
C PRO A 229 -13.43 -12.25 -27.74
N GLU A 230 -12.80 -11.07 -27.84
CA GLU A 230 -11.83 -10.71 -28.88
C GLU A 230 -10.48 -11.43 -28.75
N VAL A 231 -10.22 -12.08 -27.62
CA VAL A 231 -8.96 -12.83 -27.41
C VAL A 231 -8.94 -14.05 -28.32
N ASN A 232 -8.26 -13.93 -29.44
CA ASN A 232 -7.90 -15.04 -30.31
C ASN A 232 -6.57 -15.68 -29.85
N ASP A 233 -6.22 -16.82 -30.47
CA ASP A 233 -4.99 -17.55 -30.15
C ASP A 233 -3.72 -16.74 -30.49
N GLU A 234 -3.81 -15.79 -31.40
CA GLU A 234 -2.72 -14.87 -31.76
C GLU A 234 -2.42 -13.85 -30.64
N ILE A 235 -3.45 -13.19 -30.10
CA ILE A 235 -3.32 -12.24 -28.97
C ILE A 235 -2.81 -12.97 -27.73
N LYS A 236 -3.35 -14.17 -27.45
CA LYS A 236 -2.79 -15.05 -26.41
C LYS A 236 -1.33 -15.35 -26.71
N GLY A 237 -1.00 -15.76 -27.93
CA GLY A 237 0.36 -16.04 -28.38
C GLY A 237 1.31 -14.87 -28.15
N ASN A 238 0.89 -13.64 -28.43
CA ASN A 238 1.70 -12.44 -28.25
C ASN A 238 1.96 -12.12 -26.78
N TRP A 239 0.92 -12.17 -25.93
CA TRP A 239 1.07 -11.95 -24.49
C TRP A 239 1.83 -13.09 -23.80
N LEU A 240 1.64 -14.33 -24.25
CA LEU A 240 2.39 -15.51 -23.82
C LEU A 240 3.85 -15.43 -24.26
N GLY A 241 4.10 -15.00 -25.50
CA GLY A 241 5.43 -14.83 -26.08
C GLY A 241 6.21 -13.74 -25.36
N ARG A 242 5.57 -12.60 -25.07
CA ARG A 242 6.17 -11.55 -24.25
C ARG A 242 6.45 -12.03 -22.82
N MET A 243 5.53 -12.80 -22.25
CA MET A 243 5.74 -13.38 -20.93
C MET A 243 6.90 -14.39 -20.94
N ALA A 244 7.02 -15.23 -21.97
CA ALA A 244 8.14 -16.15 -22.14
C ALA A 244 9.47 -15.42 -22.34
N SER A 245 9.49 -14.34 -23.13
CA SER A 245 10.69 -13.52 -23.35
C SER A 245 11.14 -12.81 -22.07
N ILE A 246 10.19 -12.37 -21.23
CA ILE A 246 10.49 -11.73 -19.95
C ILE A 246 10.90 -12.78 -18.90
N SER A 247 10.19 -13.91 -18.81
CA SER A 247 10.41 -14.89 -17.72
C SER A 247 11.55 -15.85 -17.90
N GLY A 248 12.05 -16.07 -19.12
CA GLY A 248 13.06 -17.11 -19.37
C GLY A 248 12.62 -18.51 -18.92
N SER A 249 11.30 -18.76 -18.78
CA SER A 249 10.71 -20.02 -18.35
C SER A 249 9.37 -20.24 -19.04
N PRO A 250 8.88 -21.49 -19.16
CA PRO A 250 7.54 -21.74 -19.67
C PRO A 250 6.50 -21.04 -18.80
N VAL A 251 5.54 -20.36 -19.43
CA VAL A 251 4.43 -19.66 -18.79
C VAL A 251 3.64 -20.57 -17.83
N SER A 252 3.70 -21.89 -18.03
CA SER A 252 2.97 -22.91 -17.27
C SER A 252 3.23 -22.93 -15.76
N ASN A 253 4.29 -22.30 -15.26
CA ASN A 253 4.62 -22.32 -13.83
C ASN A 253 4.21 -21.04 -13.05
N VAL A 254 3.68 -20.01 -13.72
CA VAL A 254 3.38 -18.71 -13.06
C VAL A 254 2.22 -18.84 -12.07
N TYR A 255 1.11 -19.48 -12.47
CA TYR A 255 -0.04 -19.73 -11.59
C TYR A 255 0.33 -20.64 -10.40
N GLN A 256 1.10 -21.70 -10.66
CA GLN A 256 1.57 -22.60 -9.61
C GLN A 256 2.42 -21.86 -8.56
N ILE A 257 3.38 -21.04 -9.00
CA ILE A 257 4.22 -20.24 -8.09
C ILE A 257 3.39 -19.23 -7.30
N PHE A 258 2.41 -18.59 -7.94
CA PHE A 258 1.44 -17.75 -7.23
C PHE A 258 0.77 -18.53 -6.09
N CYS A 259 0.22 -19.71 -6.39
CA CYS A 259 -0.46 -20.56 -5.39
C CYS A 259 0.49 -21.00 -4.26
N GLU A 260 1.69 -21.48 -4.60
CA GLU A 260 2.72 -21.86 -3.63
C GLU A 260 3.08 -20.69 -2.70
N THR A 261 3.16 -19.48 -3.24
CA THR A 261 3.47 -18.27 -2.46
C THR A 261 2.33 -17.94 -1.50
N ILE A 262 1.07 -18.02 -1.95
CA ILE A 262 -0.11 -17.83 -1.09
C ILE A 262 -0.15 -18.87 0.03
N ASN A 263 0.20 -20.12 -0.25
CA ASN A 263 0.24 -21.17 0.76
C ASN A 263 1.31 -20.90 1.82
N LYS A 264 2.52 -20.47 1.40
CA LYS A 264 3.59 -20.05 2.34
C LYS A 264 3.16 -18.84 3.19
N LEU A 265 2.46 -17.88 2.60
CA LEU A 265 1.96 -16.69 3.30
C LEU A 265 0.88 -17.00 4.35
N GLN A 266 0.15 -18.10 4.20
CA GLN A 266 -0.78 -18.59 5.23
C GLN A 266 -0.06 -19.16 6.46
N LEU A 267 1.27 -19.32 6.42
CA LEU A 267 2.09 -19.90 7.50
C LEU A 267 1.58 -21.27 7.98
N LYS A 268 1.04 -22.05 7.05
CA LYS A 268 0.63 -23.46 7.26
C LYS A 268 1.78 -24.41 6.96
#